data_AF-A0A948FRQ6-F1
#
_entry.id   AF-A0A948FRQ6-F1
#
_cell.length_a   1.000
_cell.length_b   1.000
_cell.length_c   1.000
_cell.angle_alpha   90.00
_cell.angle_beta   90.00
_cell.angle_gamma   90.00
#
_symmetry.space_group_name_H-M   'P 1'
#
loop_
_entity.id
_entity.type
_entity.pdbx_description
1 polymer ?
#
loop_
_entity_poly.entity_id
_entity_poly.type
_entity_poly.pdbx_seq_one_letter_code
_entity_poly.pdbx_strand_id
1 'polypeptide(L)' 'MDRNRRLINLQNAFNVKENNNITGNETIFIVDDVTTTGATINELARKIKEIYPKIQIWGLVLARNNK' A
#
# COMPACT_ATOMS: atom_id res chain seq x y z
N MET A 1 -18.00 -2.37 -12.69
CA MET A 1 -16.65 -1.77 -12.87
C MET A 1 -15.66 -2.91 -13.01
N ASP A 2 -15.04 -3.05 -14.18
CA ASP A 2 -14.08 -4.13 -14.47
C ASP A 2 -12.90 -4.14 -13.49
N ARG A 3 -12.62 -5.32 -12.93
CA ARG A 3 -11.43 -5.59 -12.09
C ARG A 3 -10.14 -5.10 -12.75
N ASN A 4 -10.04 -5.29 -14.07
CA ASN A 4 -8.89 -4.89 -14.86
C ASN A 4 -8.72 -3.35 -14.91
N ARG A 5 -9.81 -2.58 -14.94
CA ARG A 5 -9.72 -1.11 -14.92
C ARG A 5 -9.22 -0.58 -13.57
N ARG A 6 -9.57 -1.23 -12.45
CA ARG A 6 -9.03 -0.84 -11.13
C ARG A 6 -7.54 -1.11 -11.04
N LEU A 7 -7.07 -2.25 -11.54
CA LEU A 7 -5.64 -2.60 -11.55
C LEU A 7 -4.81 -1.63 -12.40
N ILE A 8 -5.32 -1.23 -13.56
CA ILE A 8 -4.67 -0.24 -14.44
C ILE A 8 -4.58 1.13 -13.76
N ASN A 9 -5.64 1.57 -13.08
CA ASN A 9 -5.65 2.87 -12.39
C ASN A 9 -4.78 2.90 -11.13
N LEU A 10 -4.37 1.74 -10.61
CA LEU A 10 -3.54 1.61 -9.41
C LEU A 10 -2.04 1.61 -9.72
N GLN A 11 -1.67 1.12 -10.90
CA GLN A 11 -0.29 1.16 -11.38
C GLN A 11 0.13 2.63 -11.57
N ASN A 12 1.13 3.08 -10.80
CA ASN A 12 1.60 4.46 -10.74
C ASN A 12 0.68 5.52 -10.11
N ALA A 13 -0.42 5.12 -9.47
CA ALA A 13 -1.29 6.06 -8.76
C ALA A 13 -0.61 6.76 -7.57
N PHE A 14 0.40 6.11 -6.99
CA PHE A 14 1.04 6.55 -5.75
C PHE A 14 2.49 6.94 -5.99
N ASN A 15 2.97 7.94 -5.27
CA ASN A 15 4.39 8.26 -5.18
C ASN A 15 4.80 8.33 -3.71
N VAL A 16 5.93 7.75 -3.35
CA VAL A 16 6.47 7.77 -1.98
C VAL A 16 7.63 8.74 -1.99
N LYS A 17 7.52 9.82 -1.22
CA LYS A 17 8.64 10.74 -1.02
C LYS A 17 9.62 10.13 -0.03
N GLU A 18 10.88 10.04 -0.43
CA GLU A 18 11.94 9.57 0.45
C GLU A 18 12.06 10.47 1.68
N ASN A 19 12.14 9.83 2.83
CA ASN A 19 12.39 10.44 4.13
C ASN A 19 13.68 9.84 4.71
N ASN A 20 14.70 10.68 4.87
CA ASN A 20 16.02 10.27 5.36
C ASN A 20 16.02 9.84 6.83
N ASN A 21 14.93 10.08 7.56
CA ASN A 21 14.78 9.63 8.95
C ASN A 21 14.33 8.18 9.06
N ILE A 22 13.94 7.54 7.96
CA ILE A 22 13.56 6.13 7.93
C ILE A 22 14.82 5.29 7.83
N THR A 23 15.12 4.56 8.90
CA THR A 23 16.34 3.74 9.02
C THR A 23 16.16 2.29 8.54
N GLY A 24 14.91 1.88 8.31
CA GLY A 24 14.53 0.57 7.79
C GLY A 24 14.14 -0.45 8.85
N ASN A 25 14.20 -0.08 10.14
CA ASN A 25 13.77 -0.91 11.26
C ASN A 25 12.36 -0.55 11.76
N GLU A 26 11.76 0.50 11.22
CA GLU A 26 10.45 0.97 11.59
C GLU A 26 9.35 0.06 11.06
N THR A 27 8.16 0.21 11.63
CA THR A 27 6.92 -0.36 11.10
C THR A 27 6.04 0.75 10.54
N ILE A 28 5.64 0.63 9.28
CA ILE A 28 4.67 1.51 8.64
C ILE A 28 3.28 0.90 8.73
N PHE A 29 2.32 1.68 9.24
CA PHE A 29 0.90 1.36 9.19
C PHE A 29 0.24 2.09 8.03
N ILE A 30 -0.40 1.33 7.14
CA ILE A 30 -1.27 1.84 6.08
C ILE A 30 -2.70 1.71 6.58
N VAL A 31 -3.37 2.83 6.82
CA VAL A 31 -4.75 2.87 7.31
C VAL A 31 -5.67 3.30 6.18
N ASP A 32 -6.70 2.51 5.90
CA ASP A 32 -7.71 2.80 4.88
C ASP A 32 -9.12 2.52 5.43
N ASP A 33 -10.14 3.19 4.93
CA ASP A 33 -11.51 3.01 5.43
C ASP A 33 -12.09 1.65 4.99
N VAL A 34 -12.00 1.35 3.69
CA VAL A 34 -12.55 0.12 3.11
C VAL A 34 -11.60 -0.44 2.06
N THR A 35 -11.32 -1.74 2.13
CA THR A 35 -10.62 -2.44 1.05
C THR A 35 -11.44 -3.59 0.49
N THR A 36 -11.29 -3.88 -0.80
CA THR A 36 -11.88 -5.06 -1.43
C THR A 36 -10.85 -6.20 -1.52
N THR A 37 -9.91 -6.11 -2.46
CA THR A 37 -8.89 -7.14 -2.70
C THR A 37 -7.56 -6.82 -2.04
N GLY A 38 -7.47 -5.74 -1.27
CA GLY A 38 -6.21 -5.25 -0.72
C GLY A 38 -5.27 -4.61 -1.76
N ALA A 39 -5.71 -4.42 -3.01
CA ALA A 39 -4.84 -3.97 -4.11
C ALA A 39 -4.16 -2.62 -3.80
N THR A 40 -4.88 -1.67 -3.21
CA THR A 40 -4.34 -0.37 -2.80
C THR A 40 -3.20 -0.50 -1.80
N ILE A 41 -3.42 -1.26 -0.73
CA ILE A 41 -2.42 -1.49 0.32
C ILE A 41 -1.21 -2.23 -0.24
N ASN A 42 -1.42 -3.22 -1.12
CA ASN A 42 -0.33 -3.98 -1.73
C ASN A 42 0.53 -3.12 -2.66
N GLU A 43 -0.07 -2.26 -3.48
CA GLU A 43 0.68 -1.36 -4.37
C GLU A 43 1.48 -0.31 -3.58
N LEU A 44 0.90 0.26 -2.52
CA LEU A 44 1.62 1.14 -1.60
C LEU A 44 2.79 0.41 -0.92
N ALA A 45 2.54 -0.80 -0.41
CA ALA A 45 3.57 -1.62 0.21
C ALA A 45 4.72 -1.92 -0.76
N ARG A 46 4.41 -2.24 -2.03
CA ARG A 46 5.45 -2.47 -3.06
C ARG A 46 6.32 -1.23 -3.25
N LYS A 47 5.73 -0.04 -3.46
CA LYS A 47 6.50 1.20 -3.66
C LYS A 47 7.34 1.59 -2.46
N ILE A 48 6.82 1.40 -1.24
CA ILE A 48 7.58 1.64 -0.02
C ILE A 48 8.77 0.68 0.07
N LYS A 49 8.57 -0.61 -0.27
CA LYS A 49 9.62 -1.63 -0.25
C LYS A 49 10.69 -1.44 -1.32
N GLU A 50 10.37 -0.80 -2.45
CA GLU A 50 11.35 -0.40 -3.48
C GLU A 50 12.38 0.58 -2.91
N ILE A 51 11.97 1.45 -1.97
CA ILE A 51 12.84 2.44 -1.31
C ILE A 51 13.43 1.87 0.00
N TYR A 52 12.62 1.15 0.77
CA TYR A 52 12.95 0.63 2.11
C TYR A 52 12.72 -0.88 2.20
N PRO A 53 13.62 -1.74 1.68
CA PRO A 53 13.38 -3.18 1.54
C PRO A 53 13.13 -3.90 2.87
N LYS A 54 13.75 -3.42 3.96
CA LYS A 54 13.70 -4.07 5.28
C LYS A 54 12.50 -3.65 6.14
N ILE A 55 11.81 -2.55 5.79
CA ILE A 55 10.78 -1.95 6.64
C ILE A 55 9.57 -2.87 6.82
N GLN A 56 9.00 -2.96 8.01
CA GLN A 56 7.77 -3.74 8.18
C GLN A 56 6.55 -2.92 7.73
N ILE A 57 5.57 -3.55 7.10
CA ILE A 57 4.37 -2.87 6.61
C ILE A 57 3.14 -3.63 7.08
N TRP A 58 2.23 -2.92 7.74
CA TRP A 58 0.98 -3.44 8.27
C TRP A 58 -0.19 -2.66 7.66
N GLY A 59 -1.22 -3.37 7.19
CA GLY A 59 -2.46 -2.77 6.69
C GLY A 59 -3.56 -2.85 7.75
N LEU A 60 -4.19 -1.72 8.06
CA LEU A 60 -5.37 -1.64 8.92
C LEU A 60 -6.54 -1.10 8.10
N VAL A 61 -7.65 -1.83 8.09
CA VAL A 61 -8.87 -1.42 7.40
C VAL A 61 -10.08 -1.58 8.29
N LEU A 62 -11.03 -0.64 8.21
CA LEU A 62 -12.26 -0.71 9.00
C LEU A 62 -13.24 -1.72 8.41
N ALA A 63 -13.31 -1.83 7.08
CA ALA A 63 -14.12 -2.83 6.41
C ALA A 63 -13.36 -3.54 5.29
N ARG A 64 -13.52 -4.86 5.21
CA ARG A 64 -13.04 -5.67 4.10
C ARG A 64 -14.21 -6.29 3.36
N ASN A 65 -14.34 -5.94 2.08
CA ASN A 65 -15.37 -6.54 1.23
C ASN A 65 -14.84 -7.84 0.61
N ASN A 66 -15.26 -8.97 1.18
CA ASN A 66 -14.98 -10.31 0.67
C ASN A 66 -16.08 -10.70 -0.33
N LYS A 67 -16.05 -10.10 -1.53
CA LYS A 67 -16.87 -10.59 -2.66
C LYS A 67 -16.09 -11.57 -3.50
#